data_AF-A0ABD6DQZ1-F1
#
_entry.id   AF-A0ABD6DQZ1-F1
#
_cell.length_a   1.000
_cell.length_b   1.000
_cell.length_c   1.000
_cell.angle_alpha   90.00
_cell.angle_beta   90.00
_cell.angle_gamma   90.00
#
_symmetry.space_group_name_H-M   'P 1'
#
loop_
_entity.id
_entity.type
_entity.pdbx_description
1 polymer ?
#
loop_
_entity_poly.entity_id
_entity_poly.type
_entity_poly.pdbx_seq_one_letter_code
_entity_poly.pdbx_strand_id
1 'polypeptide(L)'
;MSEEPAATSEGLSGRRSVGVVSGVFSVIVVLAAVSYAAMVSVVNWVTVGVLAYPVGGVAPFVVITGAILTIPVVVPTVLVSVRMAT
;
A
#
# COMPACT_ATOMS: atom_id res chain seq x y z
N MET A 1 2.84 -45.67 21.12
CA MET A 1 3.58 -44.76 20.22
C MET A 1 2.97 -43.40 20.47
N SER A 2 3.64 -42.55 21.25
CA SER A 2 3.06 -41.33 21.81
C SER A 2 3.01 -40.23 20.76
N GLU A 3 1.83 -39.69 20.50
CA GLU A 3 1.61 -38.52 19.66
C GLU A 3 1.88 -37.24 20.47
N GLU A 4 2.94 -36.50 20.12
CA GLU A 4 3.32 -35.19 20.65
C GLU A 4 4.23 -34.48 19.60
N PRO A 5 4.16 -33.17 19.34
CA PRO A 5 3.01 -32.32 19.05
C PRO A 5 3.20 -31.59 17.69
N ALA A 6 2.30 -31.78 16.71
CA ALA A 6 2.34 -31.03 15.45
C ALA A 6 1.92 -29.54 15.61
N ALA A 7 1.36 -29.16 16.75
CA ALA A 7 0.74 -27.86 16.99
C ALA A 7 1.71 -26.66 17.09
N THR A 8 3.00 -26.89 17.37
CA THR A 8 3.97 -25.79 17.58
C THR A 8 4.51 -25.19 16.27
N SER A 9 4.57 -26.00 15.20
CA SER A 9 5.20 -25.61 13.93
C SER A 9 4.33 -24.66 13.09
N GLU A 10 3.01 -24.87 13.10
CA GLU A 10 2.05 -24.06 12.34
C GLU A 10 1.92 -22.64 12.92
N GLY A 11 1.87 -22.50 14.25
CA GLY A 11 1.80 -21.20 14.92
C GLY A 11 3.03 -20.31 14.69
N LEU A 12 4.22 -20.93 14.58
CA LEU A 12 5.47 -20.20 14.31
C LEU A 12 5.56 -19.73 12.85
N SER A 13 5.05 -20.54 11.91
CA SER A 13 4.97 -20.22 10.49
C SER A 13 3.95 -19.11 10.20
N GLY A 14 2.78 -19.15 10.86
CA GLY A 14 1.76 -18.11 10.78
C GLY A 14 2.26 -16.75 11.27
N ARG A 15 2.94 -16.73 12.43
CA ARG A 15 3.46 -15.49 13.02
C ARG A 15 4.56 -14.85 12.17
N ARG A 16 5.43 -15.65 11.55
CA ARG A 16 6.45 -15.15 10.61
C ARG A 16 5.83 -14.61 9.33
N SER A 17 4.80 -15.29 8.81
CA SER A 17 4.06 -14.85 7.61
C SER A 17 3.35 -13.50 7.81
N VAL A 18 2.67 -13.32 8.94
CA VAL A 18 2.02 -12.05 9.31
C VAL A 18 3.04 -10.93 9.41
N GLY A 19 4.19 -11.19 10.04
CA GLY A 19 5.29 -10.23 10.13
C GLY A 19 5.78 -9.76 8.76
N VAL A 20 6.07 -10.69 7.86
CA VAL A 20 6.54 -10.38 6.49
C VAL A 20 5.50 -9.59 5.71
N VAL A 21 4.24 -10.00 5.75
CA VAL A 21 3.13 -9.30 5.09
C VAL A 21 3.01 -7.87 5.59
N SER A 22 3.01 -7.66 6.91
CA SER A 22 2.89 -6.32 7.50
C SER A 22 4.07 -5.42 7.12
N GLY A 23 5.27 -6.00 7.05
CA GLY A 23 6.48 -5.29 6.65
C GLY A 23 6.42 -4.86 5.18
N VAL A 24 6.09 -5.79 4.28
CA VAL A 24 5.93 -5.51 2.84
C VAL A 24 4.83 -4.48 2.61
N PHE A 25 3.68 -4.63 3.28
CA PHE A 25 2.58 -3.67 3.20
C PHE A 25 3.01 -2.27 3.62
N SER A 26 3.72 -2.14 4.75
CA SER A 26 4.21 -0.85 5.23
C SER A 26 5.17 -0.20 4.24
N VAL A 27 6.09 -0.98 3.65
CA VAL A 27 7.00 -0.49 2.62
C VAL A 27 6.24 0.02 1.39
N ILE A 28 5.23 -0.74 0.93
CA ILE A 28 4.40 -0.34 -0.23
C ILE A 28 3.66 0.97 0.06
N VAL A 29 3.05 1.11 1.24
CA VAL A 29 2.32 2.32 1.61
C VAL A 29 3.24 3.54 1.67
N VAL A 30 4.42 3.40 2.28
CA VAL A 30 5.41 4.49 2.35
C VAL A 30 5.88 4.86 0.95
N LEU A 31 6.20 3.89 0.10
CA LEU A 31 6.63 4.13 -1.28
C LEU A 31 5.53 4.84 -2.10
N ALA A 32 4.29 4.41 -1.95
CA ALA A 32 3.13 5.04 -2.59
C ALA A 32 2.95 6.48 -2.13
N ALA A 33 3.07 6.75 -0.82
CA ALA A 33 2.97 8.11 -0.28
C ALA A 33 4.07 9.04 -0.81
N VAL A 34 5.32 8.56 -0.85
CA VAL A 34 6.46 9.32 -1.40
C VAL A 34 6.26 9.58 -2.89
N SER A 35 5.84 8.58 -3.66
CA SER A 35 5.55 8.71 -5.08
C SER A 35 4.43 9.74 -5.34
N TYR A 36 3.35 9.68 -4.56
CA TYR A 36 2.26 10.64 -4.63
C TYR A 36 2.73 12.07 -4.33
N ALA A 37 3.48 12.26 -3.24
CA ALA A 37 3.98 13.58 -2.86
C ALA A 37 4.91 14.18 -3.92
N ALA A 38 5.79 13.36 -4.51
CA ALA A 38 6.65 13.77 -5.61
C ALA A 38 5.82 14.20 -6.83
N MET A 39 4.80 13.41 -7.20
CA MET A 39 3.92 13.70 -8.33
C MET A 39 3.12 14.99 -8.12
N VAL A 40 2.53 15.19 -6.94
CA VAL A 40 1.81 16.43 -6.58
C VAL A 40 2.75 17.63 -6.63
N SER A 41 3.99 17.49 -6.16
CA SER A 41 4.98 18.57 -6.17
C SER A 41 5.34 18.99 -7.60
N VAL A 42 5.58 18.00 -8.49
CA VAL A 42 5.85 18.26 -9.91
C VAL A 42 4.64 18.89 -10.60
N VAL A 43 3.45 18.34 -10.37
CA VAL A 43 2.21 18.86 -10.95
C VAL A 43 1.98 20.29 -10.48
N ASN A 44 2.10 20.59 -9.18
CA ASN A 44 1.96 21.94 -8.65
C ASN A 44 2.98 22.91 -9.26
N TRP A 45 4.24 22.48 -9.38
CA TRP A 45 5.29 23.30 -9.99
C TRP A 45 4.97 23.65 -11.45
N VAL A 46 4.62 22.66 -12.27
CA VAL A 46 4.32 22.86 -13.69
C VAL A 46 3.01 23.65 -13.87
N THR A 47 1.94 23.24 -13.20
CA THR A 47 0.60 23.80 -13.45
C THR A 47 0.42 25.17 -12.83
N VAL A 48 0.83 25.37 -11.58
CA VAL A 48 0.62 26.64 -10.86
C VAL A 48 1.81 27.57 -11.09
N GLY A 49 3.03 27.04 -11.02
CA GLY A 49 4.25 27.84 -11.14
C GLY A 49 4.60 28.24 -12.57
N VAL A 50 4.49 27.32 -13.54
CA VAL A 50 4.87 27.58 -14.94
C VAL A 50 3.68 28.03 -15.79
N LEU A 51 2.52 27.36 -15.65
CA LEU A 51 1.36 27.58 -16.52
C LEU A 51 0.28 28.50 -15.91
N ALA A 52 0.46 28.94 -14.65
CA ALA A 52 -0.48 29.80 -13.93
C ALA A 52 -1.93 29.28 -13.88
N TYR A 53 -2.12 27.95 -13.94
CA TYR A 53 -3.43 27.35 -13.81
C TYR A 53 -3.97 27.51 -12.37
N PRO A 54 -5.28 27.76 -12.23
CA PRO A 54 -5.91 27.76 -10.91
C PRO A 54 -5.81 26.37 -10.29
N VAL A 55 -5.45 26.31 -9.01
CA VAL A 55 -5.29 25.06 -8.24
C VAL A 55 -6.50 24.12 -8.34
N GLY A 56 -7.71 24.68 -8.49
CA GLY A 56 -8.94 23.90 -8.68
C GLY A 56 -8.98 23.10 -9.99
N GLY A 57 -8.32 23.59 -11.06
CA GLY A 57 -8.21 22.86 -12.33
C GLY A 57 -7.23 21.68 -12.29
N VAL A 58 -6.37 21.65 -11.26
CA VAL A 58 -5.31 20.65 -11.08
C VAL A 58 -5.78 19.50 -10.17
N ALA A 59 -6.81 19.75 -9.36
CA ALA A 59 -7.36 18.80 -8.40
C ALA A 59 -7.73 17.41 -9.00
N PRO A 60 -8.33 17.29 -10.21
CA PRO A 60 -8.70 15.98 -10.76
C PRO A 60 -7.50 15.05 -11.00
N PHE A 61 -6.36 15.58 -11.44
CA PHE A 61 -5.16 14.78 -11.72
C PHE A 61 -4.59 14.18 -10.43
N VAL A 62 -4.55 14.99 -9.39
CA VAL A 62 -4.09 14.59 -8.05
C VAL A 62 -4.99 13.50 -7.49
N VAL A 63 -6.31 13.65 -7.61
CA VAL A 63 -7.29 12.66 -7.15
C VAL A 63 -7.16 11.33 -7.89
N ILE A 64 -7.03 11.34 -9.23
CA ILE A 64 -6.88 10.12 -10.03
C ILE A 64 -5.59 9.38 -9.67
N THR A 65 -4.47 10.10 -9.53
CA THR A 65 -3.21 9.48 -9.13
C THR A 65 -3.28 8.89 -7.74
N GLY A 66 -3.91 9.59 -6.79
CA GLY A 66 -4.17 9.04 -5.45
C GLY A 66 -4.95 7.73 -5.52
N ALA A 67 -6.01 7.68 -6.32
CA ALA A 67 -6.82 6.48 -6.50
C ALA A 67 -6.02 5.31 -7.12
N ILE A 68 -5.21 5.55 -8.15
CA ILE A 68 -4.38 4.50 -8.76
C ILE A 68 -3.37 3.92 -7.76
N LEU A 69 -2.79 4.76 -6.91
CA LEU A 69 -1.82 4.33 -5.90
C LEU A 69 -2.45 3.51 -4.75
N THR A 70 -3.78 3.45 -4.65
CA THR A 70 -4.46 2.54 -3.69
C THR A 70 -4.49 1.09 -4.16
N ILE A 71 -4.37 0.81 -5.46
CA ILE A 71 -4.39 -0.56 -6.01
C ILE A 71 -3.30 -1.46 -5.36
N PRO A 72 -2.01 -1.07 -5.32
CA PRO A 72 -0.98 -1.90 -4.68
C PRO A 72 -1.17 -2.08 -3.17
N VAL A 73 -2.02 -1.26 -2.52
CA VAL A 73 -2.38 -1.40 -1.11
C VAL A 73 -3.55 -2.37 -0.95
N VAL A 74 -4.59 -2.24 -1.77
CA VAL A 74 -5.81 -3.06 -1.69
C VAL A 74 -5.53 -4.53 -2.00
N VAL A 75 -4.70 -4.83 -3.00
CA VAL A 75 -4.38 -6.21 -3.42
C VAL A 75 -3.82 -7.07 -2.26
N PRO A 76 -2.72 -6.69 -1.57
CA PRO A 76 -2.22 -7.47 -0.45
C PRO A 76 -3.20 -7.52 0.71
N THR A 77 -3.95 -6.44 1.01
CA THR A 77 -4.96 -6.44 2.08
C THR A 77 -6.05 -7.48 1.81
N VAL A 78 -6.55 -7.56 0.58
CA VAL A 78 -7.57 -8.55 0.18
C VAL A 78 -6.99 -9.96 0.23
N LEU A 79 -5.80 -10.19 -0.32
CA LEU A 79 -5.15 -11.51 -0.31
C LEU A 79 -4.92 -12.04 1.11
N VAL A 80 -4.51 -11.17 2.03
CA VAL A 80 -4.30 -11.52 3.43
C VAL A 80 -5.62 -11.79 4.14
N SER A 81 -6.65 -10.99 3.87
CA SER A 81 -7.98 -11.18 4.45
C SER A 81 -8.59 -12.53 4.05
N VAL A 82 -8.47 -12.93 2.78
CA VAL A 82 -8.96 -14.23 2.28
C VAL A 82 -8.19 -15.39 2.94
N ARG A 83 -6.86 -15.27 3.07
CA ARG A 83 -6.02 -16.29 3.72
C ARG A 83 -6.27 -16.43 5.22
N MET A 84 -6.72 -15.37 5.88
CA MET A 84 -7.11 -15.40 7.30
C MET A 84 -8.52 -15.98 7.52
N ALA A 85 -9.36 -15.94 6.48
CA ALA A 85 -10.74 -16.42 6.52
C ALA A 85 -10.91 -17.89 6.08
N THR A 86 -9.91 -18.47 5.39
CA THR A 86 -9.86 -19.87 4.94
C THR A 86 -8.92 -20.68 5.82
#